data_AF-A0A178EEU8-F1
#
_entry.id   AF-A0A178EEU8-F1
#
_cell.length_a   1.000
_cell.length_b   1.000
_cell.length_c   1.000
_cell.angle_alpha   90.00
_cell.angle_beta   90.00
_cell.angle_gamma   90.00
#
_symmetry.space_group_name_H-M   'P 1'
#
loop_
_entity.id
_entity.type
_entity.pdbx_description
1 polymer ?
#
loop_
_entity_poly.entity_id
_entity_poly.type
_entity_poly.pdbx_seq_one_letter_code
_entity_poly.pdbx_strand_id
1 'polypeptide(L)'
;MADSPKERIPDEDDTSEAPLTMAASVVLTNLPRDASKALETAGNLKVEKITVRLQPIGSAPHLNQRVFKLSTNQQFATIVRFLRKRLGAKEHESVFCYVGSVFAPALDEGVGNLWSCFKQNEELVVGYAMAPAFG
;
A
#
# COMPACT_ATOMS: atom_id res chain seq x y z
N MET A 1 -53.51 23.71 2.76
CA MET A 1 -52.07 23.93 2.49
C MET A 1 -51.34 22.82 3.21
N ALA A 2 -50.88 21.82 2.45
CA ALA A 2 -50.07 20.71 2.94
C ALA A 2 -48.62 21.00 2.52
N ASP A 3 -47.66 20.89 3.45
CA ASP A 3 -46.26 20.48 3.24
C ASP A 3 -45.55 20.52 4.62
N SER A 4 -45.42 19.37 5.30
CA SER A 4 -44.21 18.53 5.42
C SER A 4 -43.31 18.88 6.63
N PRO A 5 -43.13 17.96 7.62
CA PRO A 5 -42.22 18.12 8.75
C PRO A 5 -40.76 17.84 8.35
N LYS A 6 -39.82 18.60 8.94
CA LYS A 6 -38.38 18.39 8.84
C LYS A 6 -37.98 17.00 9.34
N GLU A 7 -37.65 16.12 8.41
CA GLU A 7 -37.06 14.82 8.68
C GLU A 7 -35.56 15.01 8.91
N ARG A 8 -35.13 14.70 10.14
CA ARG A 8 -33.72 14.68 10.57
C ARG A 8 -33.09 13.44 9.94
N ILE A 9 -32.22 13.62 8.97
CA ILE A 9 -31.41 12.53 8.41
C ILE A 9 -30.42 12.09 9.51
N PRO A 10 -30.39 10.81 9.94
CA PRO A 10 -29.36 10.29 10.83
C PRO A 10 -28.06 10.09 10.07
N ASP A 11 -26.94 10.47 10.68
CA ASP A 11 -25.58 10.31 10.14
C ASP A 11 -25.26 8.83 9.87
N GLU A 12 -24.83 8.52 8.64
CA GLU A 12 -24.27 7.23 8.23
C GLU A 12 -22.79 7.16 8.64
N ASP A 13 -22.52 6.72 9.87
CA ASP A 13 -21.20 6.21 10.26
C ASP A 13 -21.11 4.73 9.83
N ASP A 14 -20.78 4.47 8.57
CA ASP A 14 -20.38 3.14 8.08
C ASP A 14 -18.89 2.90 8.42
N THR A 15 -18.57 2.94 9.72
CA THR A 15 -17.37 2.29 10.24
C THR A 15 -17.68 0.81 10.35
N SER A 16 -17.07 0.02 9.47
CA SER A 16 -16.98 -1.44 9.56
C SER A 16 -16.13 -1.90 10.78
N GLU A 17 -16.44 -1.39 11.97
CA GLU A 17 -16.09 -2.08 13.21
C GLU A 17 -17.08 -3.23 13.36
N ALA A 18 -16.68 -4.40 12.88
CA ALA A 18 -17.22 -5.64 13.41
C ALA A 18 -17.20 -5.51 14.94
N PRO A 19 -18.35 -5.56 15.63
CA PRO A 19 -18.37 -5.24 17.04
C PRO A 19 -17.52 -6.29 17.72
N LEU A 20 -16.42 -5.85 18.35
CA LEU A 20 -15.56 -6.64 19.22
C LEU A 20 -16.33 -6.99 20.50
N THR A 21 -17.47 -7.66 20.30
CA THR A 21 -18.29 -8.19 21.37
C THR A 21 -17.51 -9.32 22.02
N MET A 22 -17.67 -9.48 23.33
CA MET A 22 -17.08 -10.62 24.05
C MET A 22 -17.51 -11.97 23.45
N ALA A 23 -18.64 -12.01 22.72
CA ALA A 23 -19.08 -13.16 21.95
C ALA A 23 -18.17 -13.49 20.75
N ALA A 24 -17.63 -12.48 20.05
CA ALA A 24 -16.65 -12.70 18.98
C ALA A 24 -15.37 -13.37 19.50
N SER A 25 -14.94 -13.05 20.73
CA SER A 25 -13.80 -13.72 21.38
C SER A 25 -14.02 -15.22 21.61
N VAL A 26 -15.26 -15.65 21.88
CA VAL A 26 -15.58 -17.09 22.07
C VAL A 26 -15.57 -17.83 20.73
N VAL A 27 -15.99 -17.17 19.65
CA VAL A 27 -15.92 -17.74 18.30
C VAL A 27 -14.45 -17.90 17.84
N LEU A 28 -13.58 -16.94 18.18
CA LEU A 28 -12.13 -17.05 17.96
C LEU A 28 -11.51 -18.26 18.66
N THR A 29 -11.96 -18.59 19.89
CA THR A 29 -11.44 -19.77 20.61
C THR A 29 -11.95 -21.10 20.08
N ASN A 30 -13.08 -21.11 19.37
CA ASN A 30 -13.70 -22.33 18.83
C ASN A 30 -13.46 -22.53 17.33
N LEU A 31 -12.61 -21.71 16.72
CA LEU A 31 -12.26 -21.86 15.31
C LEU A 31 -11.41 -23.15 15.11
N PRO A 32 -11.67 -23.96 14.06
CA PRO A 32 -10.86 -25.13 13.77
C PRO A 32 -9.37 -24.78 13.65
N ARG A 33 -8.51 -25.62 14.23
CA ARG A 33 -7.05 -25.43 14.33
C ARG A 33 -6.36 -25.12 12.98
N ASP A 34 -6.94 -25.55 11.88
CA ASP A 34 -6.40 -25.28 10.55
C ASP A 34 -6.57 -23.80 10.14
N ALA A 35 -7.69 -23.17 10.53
CA ALA A 35 -7.94 -21.77 10.21
C ALA A 35 -7.08 -20.82 11.06
N SER A 36 -6.82 -21.15 12.34
CA SER A 36 -5.87 -20.39 13.17
C SER A 36 -4.43 -20.53 12.66
N LYS A 37 -4.02 -21.74 12.25
CA LYS A 37 -2.67 -21.98 11.69
C LYS A 37 -2.47 -21.32 10.31
N ALA A 38 -3.51 -21.23 9.50
CA ALA A 38 -3.49 -20.50 8.24
C ALA A 38 -3.33 -18.97 8.45
N LEU A 39 -4.01 -18.41 9.46
CA LEU A 39 -3.88 -17.00 9.85
C LEU A 39 -2.49 -16.66 10.41
N GLU A 40 -1.90 -17.54 11.22
CA GLU A 40 -0.52 -17.37 11.71
C GLU A 40 0.51 -17.29 10.56
N THR A 41 0.24 -18.02 9.48
CA THR A 41 1.11 -18.00 8.29
C THR A 41 0.87 -16.78 7.42
N ALA A 42 -0.35 -16.23 7.40
CA ALA A 42 -0.72 -15.08 6.57
C ALA A 42 0.01 -13.78 6.97
N GLY A 43 0.37 -13.62 8.25
CA GLY A 43 1.09 -12.44 8.74
C GLY A 43 2.62 -12.50 8.54
N ASN A 44 3.19 -13.69 8.30
CA ASN A 44 4.63 -13.86 8.26
C ASN A 44 5.13 -14.01 6.81
N LEU A 45 5.39 -12.87 6.15
CA LEU A 45 6.12 -12.86 4.89
C LEU A 45 7.53 -13.42 5.12
N LYS A 46 7.75 -14.69 4.78
CA LYS A 46 9.06 -15.38 4.90
C LYS A 46 10.20 -14.71 4.11
N VAL A 47 9.87 -13.75 3.25
CA VAL A 47 10.82 -13.02 2.42
C VAL A 47 11.38 -11.86 3.23
N GLU A 48 12.64 -11.95 3.64
CA GLU A 48 13.31 -10.85 4.38
C GLU A 48 13.65 -9.66 3.48
N LYS A 49 13.90 -9.94 2.18
CA LYS A 49 14.30 -8.95 1.19
C LYS A 49 13.58 -9.17 -0.13
N ILE A 50 13.01 -8.11 -0.68
CA ILE A 50 12.36 -8.11 -1.98
C ILE A 50 13.21 -7.38 -3.01
N THR A 51 12.94 -7.68 -4.27
CA THR A 51 13.52 -6.94 -5.40
C THR A 51 12.54 -5.87 -5.86
N VAL A 52 13.02 -4.63 -6.00
CA VAL A 52 12.24 -3.49 -6.49
C VAL A 52 12.84 -3.01 -7.81
N ARG A 53 12.00 -2.81 -8.82
CA ARG A 53 12.37 -2.27 -10.13
C ARG A 53 11.74 -0.89 -10.32
N LEU A 54 12.57 0.11 -10.60
CA LEU A 54 12.15 1.47 -10.88
C LEU A 54 12.00 1.69 -12.39
N GLN A 55 10.82 2.12 -12.81
CA GLN A 55 10.54 2.42 -14.21
C GLN A 55 10.18 3.90 -14.39
N PRO A 56 10.90 4.65 -15.25
CA PRO A 56 10.51 6.01 -15.57
C PRO A 56 9.22 6.01 -16.38
N ILE A 57 8.33 6.96 -16.07
CA ILE A 57 7.09 7.21 -16.80
C ILE A 57 7.17 8.60 -17.44
N GLY A 58 6.78 8.68 -18.72
CA GLY A 58 6.77 9.93 -19.47
C GLY A 58 8.17 10.51 -19.63
N SER A 59 8.34 11.78 -19.24
CA SER A 59 9.61 12.52 -19.39
C SER A 59 10.53 12.44 -18.16
N ALA A 60 10.33 11.45 -17.28
CA ALA A 60 11.16 11.30 -16.09
C ALA A 60 12.62 10.90 -16.43
N PRO A 61 13.63 11.43 -15.70
CA PRO A 61 15.03 11.08 -15.92
C PRO A 61 15.31 9.59 -15.72
N HIS A 62 16.09 8.99 -16.60
CA HIS A 62 16.43 7.57 -16.52
C HIS A 62 17.51 7.30 -15.47
N LEU A 63 17.23 6.41 -14.53
CA LEU A 63 18.22 5.94 -13.55
C LEU A 63 19.16 4.88 -14.13
N ASN A 64 20.44 4.97 -13.76
CA ASN A 64 21.47 3.97 -14.12
C ASN A 64 21.20 2.62 -13.43
N GLN A 65 20.96 2.63 -12.13
CA GLN A 65 20.59 1.44 -11.37
C GLN A 65 19.10 1.46 -11.08
N ARG A 66 18.35 0.64 -11.83
CA ARG A 66 16.88 0.57 -11.73
C ARG A 66 16.39 -0.53 -10.82
N VAL A 67 17.22 -1.54 -10.56
CA VAL A 67 16.85 -2.69 -9.73
C VAL A 67 17.69 -2.69 -8.47
N PHE A 68 17.03 -2.80 -7.32
CA PHE A 68 17.68 -2.90 -6.02
C PHE A 68 16.88 -3.81 -5.08
N LYS A 69 17.53 -4.26 -4.00
CA LYS A 69 16.89 -5.08 -2.97
C LYS A 69 16.58 -4.24 -1.74
N LEU A 70 15.39 -4.41 -1.17
CA LEU A 70 14.93 -3.71 0.04
C LEU A 70 14.41 -4.74 1.05
N SER A 71 14.57 -4.47 2.34
CA SER A 71 13.93 -5.29 3.37
C SER A 71 12.41 -5.11 3.38
N THR A 72 11.67 -6.17 3.67
CA THR A 72 10.20 -6.15 3.75
C THR A 72 9.64 -5.32 4.90
N ASN A 73 10.42 -5.09 5.96
CA ASN A 73 10.02 -4.29 7.12
C ASN A 73 10.15 -2.76 6.88
N GLN A 74 10.43 -2.34 5.65
CA GLN A 74 10.56 -0.94 5.30
C GLN A 74 9.24 -0.39 4.75
N GLN A 75 9.03 0.91 4.96
CA GLN A 75 7.90 1.66 4.41
C GLN A 75 8.19 2.15 2.99
N PHE A 76 7.13 2.43 2.24
CA PHE A 76 7.21 2.95 0.87
C PHE A 76 7.91 4.31 0.81
N ALA A 77 7.81 5.13 1.87
CA ALA A 77 8.56 6.38 2.03
C ALA A 77 10.06 6.23 1.79
N THR A 78 10.65 5.08 2.17
CA THR A 78 12.08 4.80 1.96
C THR A 78 12.42 4.72 0.46
N ILE A 79 11.53 4.13 -0.35
CA ILE A 79 11.68 4.07 -1.81
C ILE A 79 11.61 5.48 -2.41
N VAL A 80 10.62 6.28 -1.99
CA VAL A 80 10.46 7.66 -2.48
C VAL A 80 11.67 8.53 -2.12
N ARG A 81 12.20 8.42 -0.89
CA ARG A 81 13.39 9.15 -0.45
C ARG A 81 14.63 8.73 -1.23
N PHE A 82 14.79 7.43 -1.49
CA PHE A 82 15.88 6.91 -2.32
C PHE A 82 15.79 7.46 -3.75
N LEU A 83 14.58 7.48 -4.32
CA LEU A 83 14.33 7.97 -5.67
C LEU A 83 14.66 9.46 -5.79
N ARG A 84 14.16 10.28 -4.86
CA ARG A 84 14.51 11.72 -4.77
C ARG A 84 16.01 11.97 -4.73
N LYS A 85 16.73 11.23 -3.89
CA LYS A 85 18.20 11.34 -3.78
C LYS A 85 18.91 10.95 -5.08
N ARG A 86 18.41 9.95 -5.80
CA ARG A 86 19.00 9.48 -7.06
C ARG A 86 18.69 10.37 -8.25
N LEU A 87 17.51 10.99 -8.28
CA LEU A 87 17.15 11.97 -9.31
C LEU A 87 17.79 13.34 -9.06
N GLY A 88 18.28 13.59 -7.83
CA GLY A 88 18.74 14.93 -7.44
C GLY A 88 17.59 15.92 -7.32
N ALA A 89 16.38 15.43 -7.07
CA ALA A 89 15.18 16.26 -7.01
C ALA A 89 15.25 17.20 -5.80
N LYS A 90 14.92 18.47 -6.02
CA LYS A 90 14.89 19.48 -4.96
C LYS A 90 13.63 19.30 -4.09
N GLU A 91 13.61 19.91 -2.92
CA GLU A 91 12.49 19.77 -1.97
C GLU A 91 11.15 20.28 -2.51
N HIS A 92 11.19 21.28 -3.39
CA HIS A 92 10.01 21.81 -4.09
C HIS A 92 9.57 20.98 -5.30
N GLU A 93 10.36 19.99 -5.72
CA GLU A 93 10.03 19.16 -6.88
C GLU A 93 9.16 17.98 -6.45
N SER A 94 8.02 17.85 -7.11
CA SER A 94 7.09 16.76 -6.89
C SER A 94 7.58 15.51 -7.60
N VAL A 95 7.59 14.39 -6.87
CA VAL A 95 7.92 13.06 -7.40
C VAL A 95 6.73 12.17 -7.13
N PHE A 96 6.13 11.67 -8.19
CA PHE A 96 4.98 10.78 -8.13
C PHE A 96 5.47 9.35 -8.35
N CYS A 97 5.04 8.43 -7.48
CA CYS A 97 5.38 7.02 -7.58
C CYS A 97 4.10 6.20 -7.71
N TYR A 98 4.14 5.21 -8.60
CA TYR A 98 3.01 4.36 -8.93
C TYR A 98 3.41 2.90 -8.85
N VAL A 99 2.59 2.06 -8.23
CA VAL A 99 2.77 0.60 -8.25
C VAL A 99 1.97 0.02 -9.40
N GLY A 100 2.60 -0.82 -10.22
CA GLY A 100 1.95 -1.44 -11.39
C GLY A 100 1.43 -0.44 -12.45
N SER A 101 1.89 0.81 -12.41
CA SER A 101 1.41 1.91 -13.27
C SER A 101 -0.10 2.18 -13.18
N VAL A 102 -0.72 1.93 -12.02
CA VAL A 102 -2.17 2.07 -11.82
C VAL A 102 -2.54 2.96 -10.65
N PHE A 103 -1.86 2.85 -9.51
CA PHE A 103 -2.19 3.64 -8.32
C PHE A 103 -0.92 4.08 -7.58
N ALA A 104 -1.05 5.14 -6.78
CA ALA A 104 0.01 5.66 -5.93
C ALA A 104 -0.21 5.17 -4.48
N PRO A 105 0.67 4.30 -3.93
CA PRO A 105 0.53 3.82 -2.56
C PRO A 105 0.83 4.93 -1.54
N ALA A 106 0.35 4.75 -0.32
CA ALA A 106 0.63 5.67 0.78
C ALA A 106 2.09 5.55 1.24
N LEU A 107 2.64 6.62 1.81
CA LEU A 107 4.07 6.65 2.20
C LEU A 107 4.38 5.75 3.39
N ASP A 108 3.40 5.53 4.26
CA ASP A 108 3.43 4.67 5.44
C ASP A 108 3.18 3.18 5.10
N GLU A 109 2.81 2.87 3.86
CA GLU A 109 2.49 1.52 3.45
C GLU A 109 3.72 0.60 3.47
N GLY A 110 3.53 -0.61 3.99
CA GLY A 110 4.59 -1.62 4.10
C GLY A 110 4.99 -2.19 2.75
N VAL A 111 6.27 -2.14 2.43
CA VAL A 111 6.81 -2.62 1.15
C VAL A 111 6.64 -4.13 0.98
N GLY A 112 6.68 -4.89 2.08
CA GLY A 112 6.40 -6.33 2.07
C GLY A 112 4.99 -6.66 1.56
N ASN A 113 3.97 -5.92 2.03
CA ASN A 113 2.58 -6.12 1.60
C ASN A 113 2.42 -5.75 0.13
N LEU A 114 2.97 -4.60 -0.29
CA LEU A 114 2.94 -4.17 -1.69
C LEU A 114 3.57 -5.21 -2.62
N TRP A 115 4.71 -5.81 -2.23
CA TRP A 115 5.33 -6.86 -3.02
C TRP A 115 4.50 -8.15 -3.03
N SER A 116 3.91 -8.55 -1.90
CA SER A 116 3.08 -9.75 -1.86
C SER A 116 1.84 -9.63 -2.78
N CYS A 117 1.22 -8.46 -2.81
CA CYS A 117 -0.01 -8.22 -3.56
C CYS A 117 0.23 -7.85 -5.03
N PHE A 118 1.30 -7.12 -5.35
CA PHE A 118 1.49 -6.47 -6.65
C PHE A 118 2.83 -6.80 -7.34
N LYS A 119 3.55 -7.85 -6.92
CA LYS A 119 4.78 -8.27 -7.63
C LYS A 119 4.50 -8.76 -9.05
N GLN A 120 5.43 -8.45 -9.94
CA GLN A 120 5.50 -8.99 -11.29
C GLN A 120 6.86 -9.66 -11.49
N ASN A 121 6.87 -10.93 -11.89
CA ASN A 121 8.12 -11.69 -12.08
C ASN A 121 9.06 -11.65 -10.85
N GLU A 122 8.51 -11.79 -9.64
CA GLU A 122 9.22 -11.69 -8.34
C GLU A 122 9.79 -10.31 -7.98
N GLU A 123 9.42 -9.27 -8.72
CA GLU A 123 9.85 -7.90 -8.50
C GLU A 123 8.67 -6.97 -8.27
N LEU A 124 8.82 -6.01 -7.35
CA LEU A 124 7.87 -4.92 -7.22
C LEU A 124 8.23 -3.82 -8.22
N VAL A 125 7.39 -3.63 -9.23
CA VAL A 125 7.56 -2.59 -10.25
C VAL A 125 6.96 -1.28 -9.74
N VAL A 126 7.84 -0.29 -9.55
CA VAL A 126 7.47 1.07 -9.13
C VAL A 126 7.79 2.03 -10.26
N GLY A 127 6.73 2.52 -10.89
CA GLY A 127 6.79 3.62 -11.85
C GLY A 127 7.06 4.95 -11.13
N TYR A 128 7.88 5.83 -11.71
CA TYR A 128 8.07 7.19 -11.20
C TYR A 128 7.92 8.24 -12.29
N ALA A 129 7.36 9.40 -11.91
CA ALA A 129 7.11 10.53 -12.79
C ALA A 129 7.36 11.86 -12.06
N MET A 130 7.74 12.91 -12.83
CA MET A 130 7.87 14.28 -12.31
C MET A 130 6.54 15.05 -12.34
N ALA A 131 5.58 14.56 -13.12
CA ALA A 131 4.22 15.08 -13.24
C ALA A 131 3.24 13.93 -12.95
N PRO A 132 2.02 14.23 -12.45
CA PRO A 132 1.01 13.20 -12.25
C PRO A 132 0.68 12.54 -13.59
N ALA A 133 0.76 11.21 -13.64
CA ALA A 133 0.60 10.42 -14.85
C ALA A 133 -0.68 9.55 -14.82
N PHE A 134 -1.11 9.16 -13.63
CA PHE A 134 -2.30 8.35 -13.37
C PHE A 134 -3.06 8.98 -12.19
N GLY A 135 -4.39 8.92 -12.23
CA GLY A 135 -5.32 9.55 -11.29
C GLY A 135 -6.48 8.65 -10.96
#